data_AF-A0A367QY16-F1
#
_entry.id   AF-A0A367QY16-F1
#
_cell.length_a   1.000
_cell.length_b   1.000
_cell.length_c   1.000
_cell.angle_alpha   90.00
_cell.angle_beta   90.00
_cell.angle_gamma   90.00
#
_symmetry.space_group_name_H-M   'P 1'
#
loop_
_entity.id
_entity.type
_entity.pdbx_description
1 polymer ?
#
loop_
_entity_poly.entity_id
_entity_poly.type
_entity_poly.pdbx_seq_one_letter_code
_entity_poly.pdbx_strand_id
1 'polypeptide(L)'
;MKGIIFVTTIAVVISAIIGSLWAIIYLLYSQNIQITLNLFFYSFFGGLFGGIVGGFIGHLVGLRAYKEATGGIFIVGEGLVWFFWILIFWIIGIIEGAVLGGLIFIRFYS
;
A
#
# COMPACT_ATOMS: atom_id res chain seq x y z
N MET A 1 17.35 9.07 8.52
CA MET A 1 17.49 8.94 7.04
C MET A 1 17.41 7.48 6.57
N LYS A 2 18.24 6.56 7.07
CA LYS A 2 18.23 5.14 6.66
C LYS A 2 16.86 4.45 6.77
N GLY A 3 16.13 4.66 7.87
CA GLY A 3 14.80 4.06 8.08
C GLY A 3 13.74 4.57 7.09
N ILE A 4 13.75 5.87 6.77
CA ILE A 4 12.84 6.45 5.78
C ILE A 4 13.09 5.83 4.41
N ILE A 5 14.37 5.75 4.01
CA ILE A 5 14.76 5.11 2.75
C ILE A 5 14.28 3.66 2.72
N PHE A 6 14.47 2.89 3.81
CA PHE A 6 14.03 1.50 3.87
C PHE A 6 12.51 1.35 3.70
N VAL A 7 11.71 2.15 4.40
CA VAL A 7 10.24 2.12 4.31
C VAL A 7 9.78 2.51 2.91
N THR A 8 10.36 3.57 2.32
CA THR A 8 10.04 3.99 0.94
C THR A 8 10.40 2.89 -0.06
N THR A 9 11.56 2.26 0.08
CA THR A 9 11.98 1.16 -0.79
C THR A 9 11.01 -0.02 -0.71
N ILE A 10 10.56 -0.40 0.48
CA ILE A 10 9.56 -1.49 0.62
C ILE A 10 8.26 -1.14 -0.11
N ALA A 11 7.72 0.07 0.07
CA ALA A 11 6.51 0.50 -0.64
C ALA A 11 6.67 0.42 -2.15
N VAL A 12 7.80 0.91 -2.67
CA VAL A 12 8.12 0.89 -4.10
C VAL A 12 8.20 -0.56 -4.59
N VAL A 13 8.90 -1.44 -3.87
CA VAL A 13 9.08 -2.84 -4.28
C VAL A 13 7.74 -3.59 -4.30
N ILE A 14 6.91 -3.48 -3.26
CA ILE A 14 5.61 -4.18 -3.22
C ILE A 14 4.71 -3.67 -4.34
N SER A 15 4.62 -2.36 -4.52
CA SER A 15 3.80 -1.75 -5.59
C SER A 15 4.28 -2.18 -6.98
N ALA A 16 5.61 -2.23 -7.19
CA ALA A 16 6.20 -2.66 -8.46
C ALA A 16 5.94 -4.14 -8.74
N ILE A 17 6.00 -5.01 -7.73
CA ILE A 17 5.68 -6.44 -7.88
C ILE A 17 4.22 -6.60 -8.35
N ILE A 18 3.27 -5.97 -7.66
CA ILE A 18 1.84 -6.08 -8.02
C ILE A 18 1.57 -5.50 -9.40
N GLY A 19 2.11 -4.31 -9.70
CA GLY A 19 1.98 -3.71 -11.02
C GLY A 19 2.58 -4.57 -12.14
N SER A 20 3.72 -5.22 -11.87
CA SER A 20 4.37 -6.12 -12.84
C SER A 20 3.53 -7.37 -13.08
N LEU A 21 2.90 -7.93 -12.05
CA LEU A 21 1.99 -9.07 -12.19
C LEU A 21 0.81 -8.71 -13.11
N TRP A 22 0.18 -7.55 -12.88
CA TRP A 22 -0.88 -7.05 -13.76
C TRP A 22 -0.41 -6.89 -15.20
N ALA A 23 0.76 -6.26 -15.38
CA ALA A 23 1.34 -6.01 -16.70
C ALA A 23 1.63 -7.32 -17.45
N ILE A 24 2.24 -8.31 -16.79
CA ILE A 24 2.55 -9.61 -17.41
C ILE A 24 1.25 -10.31 -17.86
N ILE A 25 0.25 -10.37 -17.00
CA ILE A 25 -1.04 -11.01 -17.32
C ILE A 25 -1.68 -10.31 -18.53
N TYR A 26 -1.69 -8.97 -18.53
CA TYR A 26 -2.34 -8.20 -19.58
C TYR A 26 -1.56 -8.20 -20.91
N LEU A 27 -0.23 -8.28 -20.87
CA LEU A 27 0.61 -8.41 -22.06
C LEU A 27 0.33 -9.72 -22.80
N LEU A 28 0.18 -10.81 -22.05
CA LEU A 28 -0.15 -12.13 -22.60
C LEU A 28 -1.53 -12.14 -23.28
N TYR A 29 -2.44 -11.30 -22.82
CA TYR A 29 -3.80 -11.19 -23.37
C TYR A 29 -3.89 -10.23 -24.57
N SER A 30 -3.40 -9.00 -24.43
CA SER A 30 -3.62 -7.92 -25.41
C SER A 30 -2.51 -7.78 -26.45
N GLN A 31 -1.32 -8.33 -26.18
CA GLN A 31 -0.09 -8.12 -26.95
C GLN A 31 0.28 -6.64 -27.20
N ASN A 32 -0.33 -5.71 -26.47
CA ASN A 32 -0.09 -4.28 -26.61
C ASN A 32 0.80 -3.77 -25.47
N ILE A 33 2.06 -3.51 -25.80
CA ILE A 33 3.07 -3.04 -24.84
C ILE A 33 2.68 -1.68 -24.23
N GLN A 34 2.08 -0.79 -25.01
CA GLN A 34 1.72 0.56 -24.54
C GLN A 34 0.63 0.49 -23.45
N ILE A 35 -0.43 -0.29 -23.69
CA ILE A 35 -1.54 -0.45 -22.73
C ILE A 35 -1.03 -1.19 -21.48
N THR A 36 -0.16 -2.18 -21.67
CA THR A 36 0.49 -2.92 -20.59
C THR A 36 1.30 -2.02 -19.67
N LEU A 37 2.12 -1.12 -20.24
CA LEU A 37 2.91 -0.17 -19.46
C LEU A 37 2.01 0.82 -18.71
N ASN A 38 0.92 1.28 -19.33
CA ASN A 38 -0.03 2.13 -18.63
C ASN A 38 -0.68 1.40 -17.45
N LEU A 39 -1.12 0.14 -17.64
CA LEU A 39 -1.65 -0.68 -16.54
C LEU A 39 -0.64 -0.83 -15.39
N PHE A 40 0.63 -1.10 -15.71
CA PHE A 40 1.70 -1.13 -14.71
C PHE A 40 1.73 0.17 -13.91
N PHE A 41 1.77 1.32 -14.57
CA PHE A 41 1.86 2.62 -13.90
C PHE A 41 0.62 2.92 -13.05
N TYR A 42 -0.59 2.63 -13.54
CA TYR A 42 -1.82 2.84 -12.78
C TYR A 42 -1.85 1.99 -11.51
N SER A 43 -1.46 0.71 -11.60
CA SER A 43 -1.35 -0.16 -10.44
C SER A 43 -0.21 0.29 -9.51
N PHE A 44 0.97 0.62 -10.04
CA PHE A 44 2.12 1.06 -9.26
C PHE A 44 1.82 2.33 -8.46
N PHE A 45 1.31 3.38 -9.11
CA PHE A 45 0.95 4.62 -8.43
C PHE A 45 -0.24 4.42 -7.48
N GLY A 46 -1.21 3.59 -7.86
CA GLY A 46 -2.30 3.18 -6.97
C GLY A 46 -1.77 2.61 -5.65
N GLY A 47 -0.77 1.73 -5.71
CA GLY A 47 -0.13 1.16 -4.52
C GLY A 47 0.59 2.20 -3.67
N LEU A 48 1.34 3.12 -4.28
CA LEU A 48 2.02 4.18 -3.54
C LEU A 48 1.02 5.11 -2.83
N PHE A 49 -0.04 5.54 -3.52
CA PHE A 49 -1.10 6.37 -2.92
C PHE A 49 -1.86 5.63 -1.83
N GLY A 50 -2.19 4.37 -2.09
CA GLY A 50 -2.84 3.50 -1.10
C GLY A 50 -1.99 3.34 0.16
N GLY A 51 -0.67 3.20 0.03
CA GLY A 51 0.25 3.20 1.17
C GLY A 51 0.22 4.50 1.97
N ILE A 52 0.20 5.65 1.31
CA ILE A 52 0.08 6.96 2.00
C ILE A 52 -1.24 7.02 2.78
N VAL A 53 -2.36 6.71 2.14
CA VAL A 53 -3.70 6.73 2.76
C VAL A 53 -3.78 5.73 3.92
N GLY A 54 -3.28 4.52 3.71
CA GLY A 54 -3.21 3.47 4.73
C GLY A 54 -2.35 3.89 5.93
N GLY A 55 -1.21 4.55 5.70
CA GLY A 55 -0.39 5.12 6.76
C GLY A 55 -1.15 6.16 7.60
N PHE A 56 -1.91 7.05 6.97
CA PHE A 56 -2.76 8.01 7.68
C PHE A 56 -3.87 7.33 8.49
N ILE A 57 -4.56 6.34 7.91
CA ILE A 57 -5.60 5.57 8.62
C ILE A 57 -4.99 4.84 9.80
N GLY A 58 -3.88 4.14 9.60
CA GLY A 58 -3.17 3.42 10.65
C GLY A 58 -2.69 4.35 11.77
N HIS A 59 -2.27 5.57 11.44
CA HIS A 59 -1.94 6.59 12.43
C HIS A 59 -3.15 6.96 13.30
N LEU A 60 -4.31 7.23 12.69
CA LEU A 60 -5.55 7.58 13.41
C LEU A 60 -6.06 6.41 14.27
N VAL A 61 -6.06 5.19 13.72
CA VAL A 61 -6.47 3.98 14.45
C VAL A 61 -5.50 3.70 15.60
N GLY A 62 -4.19 3.82 15.35
CA GLY A 62 -3.17 3.66 16.37
C GLY A 62 -3.31 4.67 17.51
N LEU A 63 -3.65 5.94 17.21
CA LEU A 63 -3.88 6.97 18.23
C LEU A 63 -5.08 6.63 19.12
N ARG A 64 -6.15 6.09 18.53
CA ARG A 64 -7.32 5.65 19.30
C ARG A 64 -6.98 4.46 20.20
N ALA A 65 -6.32 3.44 19.65
CA ALA A 65 -5.90 2.26 20.41
C ALA A 65 -4.92 2.61 21.54
N TYR A 66 -4.01 3.56 21.30
CA TYR A 66 -3.10 4.11 22.31
C TYR A 66 -3.86 4.74 23.49
N LYS A 67 -4.89 5.53 23.20
CA LYS A 67 -5.72 6.21 24.22
C LYS A 67 -6.56 5.23 25.05
N GLU A 68 -6.97 4.11 24.45
CA GLU A 68 -7.71 3.05 25.16
C GLU A 68 -6.76 2.17 26.01
N ALA A 69 -5.51 1.95 25.56
CA ALA A 69 -4.50 1.18 26.28
C ALA A 69 -3.95 1.91 27.53
N THR A 70 -3.81 3.24 27.48
CA THR A 70 -3.42 4.09 28.63
C THR A 70 -4.43 4.05 29.79
N GLY A 71 -5.65 3.57 29.56
CA GLY A 71 -6.67 3.34 30.59
C GLY A 71 -6.68 1.93 31.20
N GLY A 72 -5.81 1.02 30.74
CA GLY A 72 -5.79 -0.39 31.14
C GLY A 72 -4.44 -0.86 31.69
N ILE A 73 -4.45 -1.99 32.42
CA ILE A 73 -3.32 -2.56 33.20
C ILE A 73 -2.16 -3.10 32.31
N PHE A 74 -2.28 -3.04 30.98
CA PHE A 74 -1.31 -3.62 30.05
C PHE A 74 -0.17 -2.63 29.71
N ILE A 75 0.89 -2.65 30.52
CA ILE A 75 2.15 -1.89 30.34
C ILE A 75 3.06 -2.60 29.32
N VAL A 76 2.55 -2.97 28.14
CA VAL A 76 3.39 -3.44 27.04
C VAL A 76 3.48 -2.33 26.00
N GLY A 77 4.51 -1.50 26.15
CA GLY A 77 5.03 -0.56 25.15
C GLY A 77 3.98 0.14 24.29
N GLU A 78 3.29 1.13 24.84
CA GLU A 78 2.19 1.85 24.17
C GLU A 78 2.57 2.38 22.76
N GLY A 79 3.83 2.79 22.57
CA GLY A 79 4.35 3.22 21.26
C GLY A 79 4.48 2.09 20.22
N LEU A 80 4.67 0.84 20.66
CA LEU A 80 4.72 -0.33 19.77
C LEU A 80 3.34 -0.64 19.20
N VAL A 81 2.27 -0.49 20.00
CA VAL A 81 0.89 -0.70 19.55
C VAL A 81 0.52 0.31 18.47
N TRP A 82 0.84 1.58 18.69
CA TRP A 82 0.62 2.63 17.69
C TRP A 82 1.38 2.36 16.38
N PHE A 83 2.66 2.00 16.48
CA PHE A 83 3.50 1.72 15.32
C PHE A 83 3.04 0.46 14.56
N PHE A 84 2.58 -0.56 15.28
CA PHE A 84 2.03 -1.79 14.70
C PHE A 84 0.81 -1.52 13.81
N TRP A 85 -0.13 -0.68 14.28
CA TRP A 85 -1.29 -0.29 13.48
C TRP A 85 -0.91 0.49 12.23
N ILE A 86 0.06 1.40 12.31
CA ILE A 86 0.59 2.10 11.14
C ILE A 86 1.12 1.09 10.13
N LEU A 87 1.94 0.14 10.55
CA LEU A 87 2.53 -0.85 9.64
C LEU A 87 1.48 -1.71 8.94
N ILE A 88 0.46 -2.18 9.68
CA ILE A 88 -0.61 -3.02 9.11
C ILE A 88 -1.36 -2.25 8.03
N PHE A 89 -1.90 -1.08 8.37
CA PHE A 89 -2.71 -0.32 7.41
C PHE A 89 -1.88 0.22 6.26
N TRP A 90 -0.60 0.52 6.48
CA TRP A 90 0.32 0.89 5.41
C TRP A 90 0.49 -0.24 4.39
N ILE A 91 0.73 -1.48 4.84
CA ILE A 91 0.85 -2.64 3.93
C ILE A 91 -0.48 -2.91 3.22
N ILE A 92 -1.60 -2.94 3.95
CA ILE A 92 -2.93 -3.17 3.37
C ILE A 92 -3.23 -2.10 2.32
N GLY A 93 -2.98 -0.83 2.64
CA GLY A 93 -3.18 0.28 1.73
C GLY A 93 -2.37 0.14 0.44
N ILE A 94 -1.11 -0.30 0.52
CA ILE A 94 -0.29 -0.55 -0.68
C ILE A 94 -0.94 -1.62 -1.57
N ILE A 95 -1.35 -2.74 -0.98
CA ILE A 95 -1.92 -3.86 -1.73
C ILE A 95 -3.25 -3.46 -2.36
N GLU A 96 -4.18 -2.90 -1.57
CA GLU A 96 -5.50 -2.48 -2.04
C GLU A 96 -5.39 -1.39 -3.10
N GLY A 97 -4.54 -0.39 -2.87
CA GLY A 97 -4.30 0.69 -3.83
C GLY A 97 -3.75 0.15 -5.15
N ALA A 98 -2.82 -0.80 -5.11
CA ALA A 98 -2.24 -1.37 -6.32
C ALA A 98 -3.24 -2.22 -7.11
N VAL A 99 -4.06 -3.01 -6.41
CA VAL A 99 -5.12 -3.81 -7.02
C VAL A 99 -6.20 -2.91 -7.62
N LEU A 100 -6.69 -1.92 -6.87
CA LEU A 100 -7.71 -0.99 -7.34
C LEU A 100 -7.22 -0.14 -8.52
N GLY A 101 -5.97 0.32 -8.49
CA GLY A 101 -5.36 1.04 -9.62
C GLY A 101 -5.36 0.21 -10.91
N GLY A 102 -5.01 -1.07 -10.81
CA GLY A 102 -5.09 -2.01 -11.94
C GLY A 102 -6.53 -2.23 -12.44
N LEU A 103 -7.47 -2.46 -11.52
CA LEU A 103 -8.89 -2.67 -11.86
C LEU A 103 -9.54 -1.45 -12.51
N ILE A 104 -9.24 -0.25 -12.02
CA ILE A 104 -9.73 1.01 -12.60
C ILE A 104 -9.21 1.17 -14.03
N PHE A 105 -7.92 0.87 -14.26
CA PHE A 105 -7.38 0.91 -15.61
C PHE A 105 -8.11 -0.05 -16.54
N ILE A 106 -8.27 -1.31 -16.13
CA ILE A 106 -8.95 -2.33 -16.94
C ILE A 106 -10.39 -1.92 -17.27
N ARG A 107 -11.09 -1.28 -16.33
CA ARG A 107 -12.47 -0.88 -16.53
C ARG A 107 -12.66 0.30 -17.49
N PHE A 108 -11.73 1.25 -17.50
CA PHE A 108 -11.94 2.54 -18.16
C PHE A 108 -10.99 2.83 -19.32
N TYR A 109 -9.87 2.11 -19.43
CA TYR A 109 -8.75 2.46 -20.34
C TYR A 109 -8.15 1.27 -21.10
N SER A 110 -8.67 0.05 -20.88
CA SER A 110 -8.27 -1.20 -21.56
C SER A 110 -9.24 -1.55 -22.67
#